data_AF-A0A263DDH9-F1
#
_entry.id   AF-A0A263DDH9-F1
#
_cell.length_a   1.000
_cell.length_b   1.000
_cell.length_c   1.000
_cell.angle_alpha   90.00
_cell.angle_beta   90.00
_cell.angle_gamma   90.00
#
_symmetry.space_group_name_H-M   'P 1'
#
loop_
_entity.id
_entity.type
_entity.pdbx_description
1 polymer ?
#
loop_
_entity_poly.entity_id
_entity_poly.type
_entity_poly.pdbx_seq_one_letter_code
_entity_poly.pdbx_strand_id
1 'polypeptide(L)' 'MFYVNEERIVNTDRVTRMEILDAVEDVFGPSGAAKADIIDRAECYGARPALIEVLARLDEAGRCATVRNLWKDLPDVPIE' A
#
# COMPACT_ATOMS: atom_id res chain seq x y z
N MET A 1 26.26 -30.75 -12.70
CA MET A 1 26.95 -29.58 -12.11
C MET A 1 26.61 -28.36 -12.93
N PHE A 2 25.66 -27.55 -12.46
CA PHE A 2 25.60 -26.08 -12.46
C PHE A 2 24.38 -25.75 -11.59
N TYR A 3 24.60 -25.06 -10.47
CA TYR A 3 23.56 -24.48 -9.63
C TYR A 3 23.04 -23.21 -10.31
N VAL A 4 21.73 -23.03 -10.42
CA VAL A 4 21.08 -21.80 -9.93
C VAL A 4 19.61 -22.06 -9.63
N ASN A 5 19.32 -22.11 -8.33
CA ASN A 5 18.05 -21.68 -7.78
C ASN A 5 17.82 -20.23 -8.22
N GLU A 6 16.60 -19.92 -8.63
CA GLU A 6 15.87 -18.69 -8.28
C GLU A 6 14.56 -18.71 -9.07
N GLU A 7 13.65 -19.60 -8.66
CA GLU A 7 12.25 -19.20 -8.67
C GLU A 7 12.18 -18.01 -7.71
N ARG A 8 12.50 -16.81 -8.21
CA ARG A 8 11.88 -15.61 -7.69
C ARG A 8 10.42 -15.81 -8.01
N ILE A 9 9.73 -16.52 -7.12
CA ILE A 9 8.32 -16.28 -6.86
C ILE A 9 8.34 -14.83 -6.36
N VAL A 10 8.41 -13.89 -7.30
CA VAL A 10 7.96 -12.55 -7.05
C VAL A 10 6.55 -12.81 -6.54
N ASN A 11 6.32 -12.48 -5.28
CA ASN A 11 5.05 -12.70 -4.62
C ASN A 11 4.08 -11.64 -5.18
N THR A 12 3.90 -11.65 -6.51
CA THR A 12 3.23 -10.62 -7.31
C THR A 12 1.75 -10.53 -6.94
N ASP A 13 1.23 -11.51 -6.20
CA ASP A 13 -0.12 -11.49 -5.67
C ASP A 13 -0.25 -10.67 -4.38
N ARG A 14 0.81 -10.53 -3.58
CA ARG A 14 0.71 -9.80 -2.31
C ARG A 14 1.15 -8.36 -2.48
N VAL A 15 0.28 -7.44 -2.10
CA VAL A 15 0.59 -6.02 -1.98
C VAL A 15 1.47 -5.82 -0.75
N THR A 16 2.60 -5.13 -0.91
CA THR A 16 3.56 -4.88 0.18
C THR A 16 3.42 -3.48 0.76
N ARG A 17 3.97 -3.25 1.96
CA ARG A 17 3.98 -1.92 2.57
C ARG A 17 4.78 -0.92 1.74
N MET A 18 5.87 -1.36 1.13
CA MET A 18 6.70 -0.52 0.26
C MET A 18 5.94 -0.12 -1.00
N GLU A 19 5.22 -1.05 -1.63
CA GLU A 19 4.39 -0.76 -2.82
C GLU A 19 3.28 0.25 -2.50
N ILE A 20 2.63 0.12 -1.34
CA ILE A 20 1.63 1.09 -0.88
C ILE A 20 2.29 2.45 -0.64
N LEU A 21 3.43 2.48 0.06
CA LEU A 21 4.16 3.72 0.33
C LEU A 21 4.52 4.46 -0.95
N ASP A 22 5.12 3.78 -1.92
CA ASP A 22 5.49 4.39 -3.20
C ASP A 22 4.29 5.00 -3.94
N ALA A 23 3.10 4.40 -3.79
CA ALA A 23 1.87 4.89 -4.41
C ALA A 23 1.22 6.07 -3.67
N VAL A 24 1.35 6.14 -2.33
CA VAL A 24 0.55 7.06 -1.49
C VAL A 24 1.35 8.00 -0.60
N GLU A 25 2.68 7.88 -0.48
CA GLU A 25 3.51 8.72 0.41
C GLU A 25 3.27 10.22 0.17
N ASP A 26 3.18 10.62 -1.10
CA ASP A 26 2.97 12.02 -1.51
C ASP A 26 1.64 12.62 -1.05
N VAL A 27 0.64 11.80 -0.71
CA VAL A 27 -0.67 12.30 -0.27
C VAL A 27 -0.66 12.69 1.21
N PHE A 28 0.31 12.18 1.98
CA PHE A 28 0.43 12.46 3.41
C PHE A 28 1.09 13.82 3.66
N GLY A 29 0.26 14.86 3.65
CA GLY A 29 0.65 16.21 4.06
C GLY A 29 0.63 16.43 5.59
N PRO A 30 0.88 17.67 6.05
CA PRO A 30 0.90 18.02 7.48
C PRO A 30 -0.45 17.83 8.20
N SER A 31 -1.55 17.65 7.47
CA SER A 31 -2.88 17.37 8.02
C SER A 31 -3.30 15.89 7.91
N GLY A 32 -2.41 15.03 7.42
CA GLY A 32 -2.74 13.66 7.02
C GLY A 32 -3.52 13.61 5.69
N ALA A 33 -3.97 12.41 5.34
CA ALA A 33 -4.77 12.17 4.15
C ALA A 33 -6.08 11.44 4.50
N ALA A 34 -7.16 11.75 3.76
CA ALA A 34 -8.39 10.97 3.85
C ALA A 34 -8.28 9.71 2.98
N LYS A 35 -9.06 8.69 3.31
CA LYS A 35 -9.13 7.44 2.53
C LYS A 35 -9.39 7.69 1.04
N ALA A 36 -10.32 8.59 0.72
CA ALA A 36 -10.64 8.96 -0.66
C ALA A 36 -9.41 9.51 -1.39
N ASP A 37 -8.69 10.47 -0.77
CA ASP A 37 -7.48 11.05 -1.36
C ASP A 37 -6.37 9.99 -1.56
N ILE A 38 -6.24 9.05 -0.62
CA ILE A 38 -5.27 7.95 -0.67
C ILE A 38 -5.58 7.02 -1.86
N ILE A 39 -6.86 6.66 -2.05
CA ILE A 39 -7.31 5.80 -3.16
C ILE A 39 -7.15 6.53 -4.49
N ASP A 40 -7.63 7.78 -4.60
CA ASP A 40 -7.53 8.59 -5.81
C ASP A 40 -6.06 8.76 -6.23
N ARG A 41 -5.15 9.00 -5.27
CA ARG A 41 -3.71 9.11 -5.54
C ARG A 41 -3.12 7.80 -6.04
N ALA A 42 -3.49 6.67 -5.44
CA ALA A 42 -3.03 5.35 -5.85
C ALA A 42 -3.52 4.99 -7.27
N GLU A 43 -4.77 5.32 -7.60
CA GLU A 43 -5.29 5.18 -8.96
C GLU A 43 -4.53 6.07 -9.96
N CYS A 44 -4.28 7.34 -9.60
CA CYS A 44 -3.47 8.24 -10.43
C CYS A 44 -2.03 7.77 -10.60
N TYR A 45 -1.47 7.07 -9.61
CA TYR A 45 -0.15 6.43 -9.70
C TYR A 45 -0.14 5.22 -10.63
N GLY A 46 -1.31 4.69 -11.01
CA GLY A 46 -1.44 3.46 -11.80
C GLY A 46 -1.29 2.21 -10.95
N ALA A 47 -1.65 2.27 -9.66
CA ALA A 47 -1.60 1.12 -8.79
C ALA A 47 -2.51 -0.01 -9.29
N ARG A 48 -2.08 -1.25 -9.07
CA ARG A 48 -2.86 -2.44 -9.44
C ARG A 48 -4.15 -2.54 -8.61
N PRO A 49 -5.21 -3.18 -9.15
CA PRO A 49 -6.49 -3.33 -8.44
C PRO A 49 -6.37 -3.92 -7.04
N ALA A 50 -5.46 -4.89 -6.82
CA ALA A 50 -5.24 -5.48 -5.51
C ALA A 50 -4.75 -4.46 -4.46
N LEU A 51 -3.97 -3.45 -4.86
CA LEU A 51 -3.52 -2.39 -3.97
C LEU A 51 -4.69 -1.48 -3.59
N ILE A 52 -5.54 -1.15 -4.56
CA ILE A 52 -6.77 -0.38 -4.32
C ILE A 52 -7.71 -1.13 -3.37
N GLU A 53 -7.89 -2.43 -3.54
CA GLU A 53 -8.68 -3.28 -2.63
C GLU A 53 -8.08 -3.29 -1.20
N VAL A 54 -6.75 -3.26 -1.08
CA VAL A 54 -6.08 -3.14 0.22
C VAL A 54 -6.39 -1.78 0.85
N LEU A 55 -6.24 -0.67 0.11
CA LEU A 55 -6.54 0.68 0.58
C LEU A 55 -8.03 0.89 0.90
N ALA A 56 -8.92 0.18 0.21
CA ALA A 56 -10.35 0.21 0.48
C ALA A 56 -10.73 -0.34 1.86
N ARG A 57 -9.84 -1.12 2.50
CA ARG A 57 -10.04 -1.61 3.88
C ARG A 57 -9.76 -0.56 4.95
N LEU A 58 -9.19 0.58 4.60
CA LEU A 58 -8.97 1.69 5.54
C LEU A 58 -10.31 2.18 6.11
N ASP A 59 -10.27 2.60 7.37
CA ASP A 59 -11.45 3.17 8.02
C ASP A 59 -11.87 4.47 7.32
N GLU A 60 -13.15 4.57 7.01
CA GLU A 60 -13.70 5.71 6.25
C GLU A 60 -13.88 6.95 7.14
N ALA A 61 -14.01 6.74 8.46
CA ALA A 61 -14.24 7.81 9.43
C ALA A 61 -12.96 8.53 9.88
N GLY A 62 -11.78 7.94 9.63
CA GLY A 62 -10.50 8.43 10.13
C GLY A 62 -9.65 9.13 9.07
N ARG A 63 -9.09 10.30 9.40
CA ARG A 63 -7.94 10.82 8.67
C ARG A 63 -6.70 10.02 9.07
N CYS A 64 -6.01 9.44 8.09
CA CYS A 64 -4.72 8.83 8.32
C CYS A 64 -3.68 9.94 8.48
N ALA A 65 -3.47 10.38 9.72
CA ALA A 65 -2.50 11.43 10.05
C ALA A 65 -1.07 11.08 9.63
N THR A 66 -0.73 9.78 9.62
CA THR A 66 0.59 9.28 9.22
C THR A 66 0.49 7.89 8.61
N VAL A 67 1.48 7.52 7.81
CA VAL A 67 1.72 6.15 7.30
C VAL A 67 1.67 5.11 8.43
N ARG A 68 2.11 5.45 9.64
CA ARG A 68 2.09 4.52 10.78
C ARG A 68 0.66 4.12 11.19
N ASN A 69 -0.32 5.02 11.03
CA ASN A 69 -1.72 4.68 11.28
C ASN A 69 -2.27 3.77 10.18
N LEU A 70 -1.81 3.93 8.94
CA LEU A 70 -2.19 3.06 7.82
C LEU A 70 -1.89 1.58 8.12
N TRP A 71 -0.76 1.29 8.77
CA TRP A 71 -0.40 -0.06 9.18
C TRP A 71 -1.20 -0.61 10.37
N LYS A 72 -1.91 0.24 11.13
CA LYS A 72 -2.84 -0.24 12.17
C LYS A 72 -4.10 -0.80 11.54
N ASP A 73 -4.56 -0.16 10.47
CA ASP A 73 -5.76 -0.56 9.71
C ASP A 73 -5.43 -1.72 8.75
N LEU A 74 -4.16 -1.87 8.37
CA LEU A 74 -3.65 -2.91 7.46
C LEU A 74 -2.57 -3.80 8.12
N PRO A 75 -2.90 -4.54 9.19
CA PRO A 75 -1.91 -5.35 9.92
C PRO A 75 -1.38 -6.53 9.08
N ASP A 76 -2.18 -7.02 8.13
CA ASP A 76 -1.88 -8.21 7.30
C ASP A 76 -0.94 -7.92 6.12
N VAL A 77 -0.56 -6.66 5.91
CA VAL A 77 0.30 -6.27 4.78
C VAL A 77 1.79 -6.51 5.13
N PRO A 78 2.51 -7.32 4.34
CA PRO A 78 3.93 -7.64 4.55
C PRO A 78 4.88 -6.47 4.24
N ILE A 79 6.04 -6.43 4.90
CA ILE A 79 7.06 -5.37 4.82
C ILE A 79 8.18 -5.69 3.79
N GLU A 80 7.91 -6.48 2.75
CA GLU A 80 8.94 -6.91 1.77
C GLU A 80 9.66 -5.76 1.07
#